data_AF-A0ABD3XTW8-F1
#
_entry.id   AF-A0ABD3XTW8-F1
#
_cell.length_a   1.000
_cell.length_b   1.000
_cell.length_c   1.000
_cell.angle_alpha   90.00
_cell.angle_beta   90.00
_cell.angle_gamma   90.00
#
_symmetry.space_group_name_H-M   'P 1'
#
loop_
_entity.id
_entity.type
_entity.pdbx_description
1 polymer ?
#
loop_
_entity_poly.entity_id
_entity_poly.type
_entity_poly.pdbx_seq_one_letter_code
_entity_poly.pdbx_strand_id
1 'polypeptide(L)'
;MPEDILRQDCVLKFASKIDYKNLSIQTNYGDIQCWIGGEVAMSCRVVAKCAITIPANSYMWLPVIIPGIEHLSDIGLVESNRELFEKEHLYSVQGVIDTRKKYKVLQVVNENDSDVSVYPNMKLGSCESIYIEETTKQRCATVLTKSEDDARGKVPGHLEELLEISSKHLNNEEK
;
A
#
# COMPACT_ATOMS: atom_id res chain seq x y z
N MET A 1 0.02 -28.23 -20.31
CA MET A 1 -0.05 -27.27 -19.19
C MET A 1 1.28 -26.53 -19.19
N PRO A 2 1.31 -25.23 -19.56
CA PRO A 2 2.58 -24.53 -19.70
C PRO A 2 3.11 -24.11 -18.33
N GLU A 3 4.28 -24.68 -18.02
CA GLU A 3 5.45 -24.07 -17.41
C GLU A 3 5.25 -23.20 -16.17
N ASP A 4 5.61 -23.82 -15.06
CA ASP A 4 5.85 -23.31 -13.71
C ASP A 4 6.44 -21.89 -13.68
N ILE A 5 5.57 -20.91 -13.41
CA ILE A 5 6.00 -19.60 -12.91
C ILE A 5 6.66 -19.87 -11.55
N LEU A 6 7.99 -19.80 -11.50
CA LEU A 6 8.75 -19.86 -10.26
C LEU A 6 8.26 -18.74 -9.33
N ARG A 7 7.56 -19.13 -8.25
CA ARG A 7 7.15 -18.19 -7.20
C ARG A 7 8.39 -17.49 -6.64
N GLN A 8 8.26 -16.20 -6.33
CA GLN A 8 9.33 -15.34 -5.80
C GLN A 8 10.06 -15.97 -4.60
N ASP A 9 9.33 -16.76 -3.82
CA ASP A 9 9.78 -17.49 -2.63
C ASP A 9 10.81 -18.60 -2.96
N CYS A 10 10.71 -19.21 -4.14
CA CYS A 10 11.66 -20.23 -4.62
C CYS A 10 12.95 -19.60 -5.15
N VAL A 11 12.83 -18.46 -5.83
CA VAL A 11 13.97 -17.71 -6.38
C VAL A 11 14.89 -17.23 -5.27
N LEU A 12 14.34 -16.69 -4.18
CA LEU A 12 15.12 -16.13 -3.07
C LEU A 12 16.00 -17.16 -2.32
N LYS A 13 15.70 -18.47 -2.43
CA LYS A 13 16.53 -19.52 -1.82
C LYS A 13 17.82 -19.80 -2.59
N PHE A 14 17.87 -19.45 -3.88
CA PHE A 14 18.99 -19.78 -4.77
C PHE A 14 19.61 -18.56 -5.46
N ALA A 15 18.93 -17.41 -5.43
CA ALA A 15 19.41 -16.15 -5.95
C ALA A 15 20.38 -15.50 -4.96
N SER A 16 21.63 -15.31 -5.39
CA SER A 16 22.63 -14.51 -4.68
C SER A 16 22.46 -13.02 -4.96
N LYS A 17 21.97 -12.66 -6.17
CA LYS A 17 21.72 -11.28 -6.58
C LYS A 17 20.70 -11.21 -7.70
N ILE A 18 19.81 -10.21 -7.65
CA ILE A 18 18.87 -9.89 -8.74
C ILE A 18 19.34 -8.60 -9.42
N ASP A 19 19.60 -8.66 -10.73
CA ASP A 19 19.93 -7.52 -11.58
C ASP A 19 18.68 -7.09 -12.36
N TYR A 20 17.99 -6.09 -11.83
CA TYR A 20 16.79 -5.51 -12.46
C TYR A 20 17.09 -4.73 -13.75
N LYS A 21 18.34 -4.35 -14.01
CA LYS A 21 18.71 -3.62 -15.23
C LYS A 21 18.90 -4.57 -16.40
N ASN A 22 19.56 -5.70 -16.16
CA ASN A 22 19.83 -6.72 -17.19
C ASN A 22 18.78 -7.83 -17.20
N LEU A 23 17.79 -7.75 -16.29
CA LEU A 23 16.77 -8.78 -16.07
C LEU A 23 17.42 -10.14 -15.89
N SER A 24 18.36 -10.23 -14.96
CA SER A 24 19.05 -11.48 -14.70
C SER A 24 19.14 -11.76 -13.21
N ILE A 25 19.14 -13.05 -12.88
CA ILE A 25 19.26 -13.53 -11.51
C ILE A 25 20.54 -14.33 -11.44
N GLN A 26 21.50 -13.80 -10.70
CA GLN A 26 22.69 -14.55 -10.33
C GLN A 26 22.32 -15.56 -9.25
N THR A 27 22.65 -16.81 -9.54
CA THR A 27 22.60 -17.92 -8.61
C THR A 27 24.01 -18.46 -8.39
N ASN A 28 24.17 -19.35 -7.42
CA ASN A 28 25.44 -20.06 -7.24
C ASN A 28 25.80 -20.99 -8.42
N TYR A 29 24.88 -21.19 -9.36
CA TYR A 29 25.01 -22.08 -10.51
C TYR A 29 25.17 -21.32 -11.83
N GLY A 30 25.13 -19.98 -11.82
CA GLY A 30 25.23 -19.15 -13.01
C GLY A 30 24.19 -18.04 -13.05
N ASP A 31 24.21 -17.28 -14.14
CA ASP A 31 23.27 -16.18 -14.37
C ASP A 31 22.06 -16.68 -15.18
N ILE A 32 20.86 -16.43 -14.66
CA ILE A 32 19.59 -16.83 -15.27
C ILE A 32 18.96 -15.58 -15.86
N GLN A 33 18.83 -15.54 -17.19
CA GLN A 33 18.08 -14.50 -17.88
C GLN A 33 16.60 -14.62 -17.51
N CYS A 34 16.01 -13.52 -17.06
CA CYS A 34 14.63 -13.41 -16.63
C CYS A 34 13.87 -12.47 -17.54
N TRP A 35 12.55 -12.63 -17.60
CA TRP A 35 11.64 -11.69 -18.22
C TRP A 35 10.82 -10.97 -17.15
N ILE A 36 10.47 -9.71 -17.41
CA ILE A 36 9.45 -9.00 -16.63
C ILE A 36 8.09 -9.40 -17.23
N GLY A 37 7.13 -9.79 -16.39
CA GLY A 37 5.77 -10.15 -16.80
C GLY A 37 4.91 -9.01 -17.40
N GLY A 38 5.53 -7.88 -17.78
CA GLY A 38 4.86 -6.66 -18.21
C GLY A 38 4.31 -5.81 -17.06
N GLU A 39 3.82 -4.61 -17.39
CA GLU A 39 3.31 -3.61 -16.42
C GLU A 39 2.12 -4.12 -15.58
N VAL A 40 1.33 -5.06 -16.12
CA VAL A 40 0.11 -5.61 -15.51
C VAL A 40 0.41 -6.63 -14.40
N ALA A 41 1.56 -7.32 -14.47
CA ALA A 41 1.92 -8.38 -13.53
C ALA A 41 3.08 -7.98 -12.60
N MET A 42 3.52 -6.71 -12.64
CA MET A 42 4.68 -6.25 -11.89
C MET A 42 4.30 -5.64 -10.54
N SER A 43 4.83 -6.25 -9.48
CA SER A 43 4.76 -5.75 -8.10
C SER A 43 6.14 -5.25 -7.66
N CYS A 44 6.25 -3.95 -7.42
CA CYS A 44 7.49 -3.30 -7.00
C CYS A 44 7.50 -3.12 -5.48
N ARG A 45 8.66 -3.31 -4.85
CA ARG A 45 8.80 -3.03 -3.41
C ARG A 45 8.75 -1.52 -3.13
N VAL A 46 8.04 -1.13 -2.08
CA VAL A 46 8.09 0.24 -1.54
C VAL A 46 9.02 0.25 -0.35
N VAL A 47 10.04 1.11 -0.39
CA VAL A 47 11.07 1.17 0.64
C VAL A 47 11.25 2.58 1.19
N ALA A 48 11.63 2.67 2.47
CA ALA A 48 11.94 3.94 3.10
C ALA A 48 13.18 4.60 2.46
N LYS A 49 13.09 5.90 2.17
CA LYS A 49 14.19 6.66 1.54
C LYS A 49 15.33 6.98 2.51
N CYS A 50 15.00 7.25 3.76
CA CYS A 50 15.94 7.72 4.77
C CYS A 50 15.58 7.16 6.15
N ALA A 51 16.52 7.26 7.09
CA ALA A 51 16.31 6.88 8.47
C ALA A 51 15.40 7.90 9.16
N ILE A 52 14.31 7.44 9.78
CA ILE A 52 13.37 8.28 10.52
C ILE A 52 12.85 7.50 11.72
N THR A 53 12.71 8.17 12.87
CA THR A 53 12.05 7.62 14.05
C THR A 53 10.61 8.11 14.10
N ILE A 54 9.67 7.17 14.19
CA ILE A 54 8.24 7.44 14.33
C ILE A 54 7.89 7.33 15.81
N PRO A 55 7.36 8.40 16.44
CA PRO A 55 6.98 8.37 17.84
C PRO A 55 5.96 7.29 18.16
N ALA A 56 5.92 6.84 19.41
CA ALA A 56 4.88 5.95 19.94
C ALA A 56 3.46 6.47 19.63
N ASN A 57 2.53 5.55 19.34
CA ASN A 57 1.09 5.84 19.15
C ASN A 57 0.82 7.03 18.18
N SER A 58 1.59 7.12 17.10
CA SER A 58 1.56 8.27 16.19
C SER A 58 1.59 7.86 14.73
N TYR A 59 1.47 8.84 13.84
CA TYR A 59 1.62 8.63 12.39
C TYR A 59 2.58 9.65 11.79
N MET A 60 3.23 9.28 10.69
CA MET A 60 4.14 10.16 9.97
C MET A 60 4.10 9.89 8.47
N TRP A 61 4.30 10.94 7.68
CA TRP A 61 4.52 10.84 6.24
C TRP A 61 6.00 10.55 5.96
N LEU A 62 6.30 9.31 5.60
CA LEU A 62 7.66 8.89 5.27
C LEU A 62 7.95 9.08 3.78
N PRO A 63 9.09 9.69 3.41
CA PRO A 63 9.54 9.69 2.03
C PRO A 63 9.95 8.28 1.61
N VAL A 64 9.49 7.84 0.44
CA VAL A 64 9.72 6.49 -0.08
C VAL A 64 10.38 6.47 -1.45
N ILE A 65 11.00 5.34 -1.76
CA ILE A 65 11.53 4.98 -3.08
C ILE A 65 10.83 3.70 -3.52
N ILE A 66 10.60 3.58 -4.82
CA ILE A 66 10.07 2.38 -5.45
C ILE A 66 11.10 1.96 -6.50
N PRO A 67 11.98 1.00 -6.19
CA PRO A 67 12.92 0.45 -7.17
C PRO A 67 12.16 -0.24 -8.30
N GLY A 68 12.57 -0.02 -9.56
CA GLY A 68 11.87 -0.57 -10.73
C GLY A 68 10.57 0.15 -11.09
N ILE A 69 10.41 1.39 -10.63
CA ILE A 69 9.21 2.20 -10.90
C ILE A 69 8.97 2.47 -12.38
N GLU A 70 10.01 2.46 -13.20
CA GLU A 70 9.97 2.59 -14.65
C GLU A 70 9.11 1.51 -15.34
N HIS A 71 8.76 0.45 -14.61
CA HIS A 71 7.91 -0.63 -15.07
C HIS A 71 6.49 -0.58 -14.49
N LEU A 72 6.17 0.43 -13.69
CA LEU A 72 4.81 0.70 -13.21
C LEU A 72 4.13 1.72 -14.12
N SER A 73 2.81 1.61 -14.23
CA SER A 73 1.98 2.64 -14.85
C SER A 73 2.03 3.97 -14.08
N ASP A 74 1.43 5.02 -14.62
CA ASP A 74 1.34 6.36 -14.00
C ASP A 74 0.77 6.37 -12.57
N ILE A 75 0.01 5.34 -12.22
CA ILE A 75 -0.66 5.23 -10.92
C ILE A 75 -0.35 3.86 -10.31
N GLY A 76 0.07 3.88 -9.04
CA GLY A 76 0.38 2.69 -8.27
C GLY A 76 -0.54 2.53 -7.07
N LEU A 77 -1.02 1.32 -6.82
CA LEU A 77 -1.67 0.95 -5.57
C LEU A 77 -0.61 0.39 -4.62
N VAL A 78 -0.47 1.01 -3.45
CA VAL A 78 0.45 0.59 -2.40
C VAL A 78 -0.29 -0.27 -1.38
N GLU A 79 0.23 -1.47 -1.16
CA GLU A 79 -0.19 -2.38 -0.11
C GLU A 79 0.84 -2.47 1.02
N SER A 80 0.34 -2.60 2.25
CA SER A 80 1.17 -2.68 3.45
C SER A 80 1.90 -4.01 3.56
N ASN A 81 3.14 -3.98 4.06
CA ASN A 81 3.88 -5.19 4.38
C ASN A 81 3.33 -5.85 5.64
N ARG A 82 2.62 -6.98 5.51
CA ARG A 82 2.02 -7.69 6.66
C ARG A 82 3.04 -8.09 7.73
N GLU A 83 4.22 -8.54 7.32
CA GLU A 83 5.26 -8.92 8.27
C GLU A 83 5.74 -7.76 9.14
N LEU A 84 5.70 -6.54 8.58
CA LEU A 84 6.11 -5.34 9.31
C LEU A 84 5.12 -5.01 10.43
N PHE A 85 3.82 -5.19 10.16
CA PHE A 85 2.78 -5.06 11.16
C PHE A 85 2.89 -6.17 12.23
N GLU A 86 3.08 -7.42 11.82
CA GLU A 86 3.12 -8.56 12.76
C GLU A 86 4.33 -8.53 13.71
N LYS A 87 5.48 -8.00 13.27
CA LYS A 87 6.71 -7.98 14.07
C LYS A 87 6.92 -6.68 14.83
N GLU A 88 6.61 -5.55 14.18
CA GLU A 88 6.97 -4.22 14.67
C GLU A 88 5.74 -3.36 14.96
N HIS A 89 4.50 -3.88 14.86
CA HIS A 89 3.25 -3.12 14.98
C HIS A 89 3.27 -1.79 14.20
N LEU A 90 3.95 -1.81 13.06
CA LEU A 90 4.15 -0.66 12.20
C LEU A 90 3.36 -0.89 10.91
N TYR A 91 2.39 0.00 10.66
CA TYR A 91 1.44 -0.14 9.57
C TYR A 91 1.65 0.94 8.53
N SER A 92 1.91 0.54 7.27
CA SER A 92 1.85 1.48 6.15
C SER A 92 0.42 1.61 5.65
N VAL A 93 -0.09 2.83 5.57
CA VAL A 93 -1.46 3.08 5.10
C VAL A 93 -1.54 2.74 3.63
N GLN A 94 -2.46 1.84 3.28
CA GLN A 94 -2.74 1.47 1.91
C GLN A 94 -3.31 2.65 1.14
N GLY A 95 -2.91 2.81 -0.12
CA GLY A 95 -3.39 3.94 -0.89
C GLY A 95 -2.80 4.04 -2.28
N VAL A 96 -3.24 5.07 -3.00
CA VAL A 96 -2.85 5.33 -4.37
C VAL A 96 -1.73 6.36 -4.41
N ILE A 97 -0.71 6.09 -5.22
CA ILE A 97 0.40 7.01 -5.46
C ILE A 97 0.51 7.35 -6.95
N ASP A 98 0.89 8.58 -7.25
CA ASP A 98 1.28 8.99 -8.60
C ASP A 98 2.76 8.60 -8.80
N THR A 99 3.02 7.63 -9.67
CA THR A 99 4.36 7.08 -9.90
C THR A 99 5.27 8.07 -10.65
N ARG A 100 4.69 9.03 -11.37
CA ARG A 100 5.42 10.08 -12.11
C ARG A 100 6.05 11.12 -11.20
N LYS A 101 5.51 11.31 -9.99
CA LYS A 101 6.02 12.30 -9.04
C LYS A 101 7.44 11.94 -8.60
N LYS A 102 8.36 12.90 -8.71
CA LYS A 102 9.76 12.73 -8.24
C LYS A 102 9.85 12.41 -6.75
N TYR A 103 8.95 12.98 -5.95
CA TYR A 103 8.89 12.78 -4.51
C TYR A 103 7.61 12.03 -4.16
N LYS A 104 7.77 10.92 -3.45
CA LYS A 104 6.70 10.04 -3.03
C LYS A 104 6.75 9.94 -1.51
N VAL A 105 5.58 9.97 -0.90
CA VAL A 105 5.42 9.84 0.54
C VAL A 105 4.39 8.75 0.81
N LEU A 106 4.60 8.03 1.90
CA LEU A 106 3.70 7.00 2.39
C LEU A 106 3.40 7.32 3.86
N GLN A 107 2.13 7.32 4.23
CA GLN A 107 1.77 7.46 5.64
C GLN A 107 2.03 6.14 6.34
N VAL A 108 2.73 6.21 7.48
CA VAL A 108 3.02 5.07 8.33
C VAL A 108 2.55 5.38 9.74
N VAL A 109 1.91 4.40 10.37
CA VAL A 109 1.33 4.46 11.71
C VAL A 109 2.13 3.53 12.61
N ASN A 110 2.57 4.06 13.75
CA ASN A 110 3.20 3.30 14.81
C ASN A 110 2.17 3.08 15.92
N GLU A 111 1.75 1.82 16.09
CA GLU A 111 0.79 1.42 17.13
C GLU A 111 1.48 0.90 18.40
N ASN A 112 2.81 1.01 18.49
CA ASN A 112 3.53 0.68 19.72
C ASN A 112 3.46 1.80 20.75
N ASP A 113 3.64 1.41 22.01
CA ASP A 113 3.88 2.31 23.14
C ASP A 113 5.30 2.89 23.17
N SER A 114 6.14 2.52 22.20
CA SER A 114 7.52 3.00 22.06
C SER A 114 7.80 3.54 20.66
N ASP A 115 8.85 4.35 20.55
CA ASP A 115 9.30 4.90 19.28
C ASP A 115 9.90 3.80 18.40
N VAL A 116 9.55 3.80 17.10
CA VAL A 116 10.05 2.83 16.12
C VAL A 116 10.97 3.53 15.12
N SER A 117 12.15 2.97 14.91
CA SER A 117 13.11 3.49 13.93
C SER A 117 12.97 2.76 12.59
N VAL A 118 12.66 3.51 11.54
CA VAL A 118 12.65 3.04 10.17
C VAL A 118 14.00 3.36 9.54
N TYR A 119 14.61 2.36 8.89
CA TYR A 119 15.92 2.49 8.27
C TYR A 119 15.81 2.66 6.74
N PRO A 120 16.82 3.27 6.09
CA PRO A 120 16.86 3.35 4.63
C PRO A 120 16.76 1.97 3.99
N ASN A 121 16.00 1.85 2.91
CA ASN A 121 15.72 0.62 2.17
C ASN A 121 14.88 -0.43 2.92
N MET A 122 14.39 -0.13 4.12
CA MET A 122 13.44 -0.98 4.83
C MET A 122 12.14 -1.10 4.02
N LYS A 123 11.66 -2.34 3.82
CA LYS A 123 10.45 -2.63 3.04
C LYS A 123 9.20 -2.25 3.84
N LEU A 124 8.49 -1.24 3.35
CA LEU A 124 7.24 -0.74 3.93
C LEU A 124 6.01 -1.39 3.28
N GLY A 125 6.14 -1.84 2.03
CA GLY A 125 5.02 -2.39 1.28
C GLY A 125 5.39 -2.89 -0.11
N SER A 126 4.36 -3.17 -0.90
CA SER A 126 4.41 -3.43 -2.34
C SER A 126 3.59 -2.38 -3.08
N CYS A 127 3.91 -2.16 -4.35
CA CYS A 127 3.22 -1.23 -5.24
C CYS A 127 2.99 -1.92 -6.58
N GLU A 128 1.74 -1.90 -7.02
CA GLU A 128 1.31 -2.51 -8.29
C GLU A 128 0.64 -1.46 -9.17
N SER A 129 0.75 -1.61 -10.49
CA SER A 129 0.09 -0.71 -11.44
C SER A 129 -1.42 -0.81 -11.30
N ILE A 130 -2.11 0.32 -11.30
CA ILE A 130 -3.56 0.36 -11.48
C ILE A 130 -3.92 1.15 -12.73
N TYR A 131 -4.75 0.54 -13.57
CA TYR A 131 -5.33 1.18 -14.73
C TYR A 131 -6.72 1.67 -14.34
N ILE A 132 -6.88 2.99 -14.29
CA ILE A 132 -8.22 3.57 -14.18
C ILE A 132 -8.84 3.42 -15.57
N GLU A 133 -9.72 2.44 -15.72
CA GLU A 133 -10.58 2.41 -16.90
C GLU A 133 -11.41 3.70 -16.90
N GLU A 134 -11.43 4.43 -18.02
CA GLU A 134 -12.26 5.63 -18.20
C GLU A 134 -13.76 5.27 -18.32
N THR A 135 -14.22 4.27 -17.59
CA THR A 135 -15.63 3.91 -17.47
C THR A 135 -16.28 4.85 -16.46
N THR A 136 -16.83 5.93 -17.02
CA THR A 136 -17.73 6.92 -16.42
C THR A 136 -17.13 7.86 -15.35
N LYS A 137 -17.32 9.16 -15.60
CA LYS A 137 -17.17 10.28 -14.66
C LYS A 137 -18.03 10.09 -13.40
N GLN A 138 -17.71 9.14 -12.53
CA GLN A 138 -18.23 9.11 -11.17
C GLN A 138 -17.25 9.88 -10.28
N ARG A 139 -17.69 11.08 -9.90
CA ARG A 139 -17.03 11.93 -8.91
C ARG A 139 -16.89 11.16 -7.60
N CYS A 140 -15.73 10.59 -7.35
CA CYS A 140 -15.36 10.09 -6.02
C CYS A 140 -14.25 10.95 -5.46
N ALA A 141 -14.65 12.02 -4.78
CA ALA A 141 -13.89 12.67 -3.73
C ALA A 141 -14.88 13.48 -2.88
N THR A 142 -15.33 12.91 -1.77
CA THR A 142 -15.89 13.71 -0.67
C THR A 142 -14.94 13.57 0.50
N VAL A 143 -14.05 14.55 0.62
CA VAL A 143 -13.32 14.80 1.85
C VAL A 143 -14.36 15.17 2.90
N LEU A 144 -14.54 14.34 3.93
CA LEU A 144 -15.23 14.73 5.15
C LEU A 144 -14.29 15.62 5.96
N THR A 145 -14.18 16.90 5.58
CA THR A 145 -13.73 17.93 6.51
C THR A 145 -14.83 18.10 7.56
N LYS A 146 -14.50 17.84 8.83
CA LYS A 146 -15.30 18.33 9.97
C LYS A 146 -15.48 19.84 9.79
N SER A 147 -16.69 20.28 9.44
CA SER A 147 -17.06 21.68 9.64
C SER A 147 -17.59 21.81 11.05
N GLU A 148 -16.76 22.36 11.94
CA GLU A 148 -17.27 23.11 13.08
C GLU A 148 -17.95 24.35 12.50
N ASP A 149 -19.28 24.32 12.39
CA ASP A 149 -20.16 25.43 12.75
C ASP A 149 -21.64 25.08 12.50
N ASP A 150 -22.45 25.46 13.50
CA ASP A 150 -23.87 25.20 13.69
C ASP A 150 -24.78 25.58 12.51
N ALA A 151 -25.63 24.64 12.08
CA ALA A 151 -26.98 24.95 11.60
C ALA A 151 -27.93 23.73 11.68
N ARG A 152 -28.60 23.60 12.82
CA ARG A 152 -29.94 23.00 13.03
C ARG A 152 -30.43 21.98 11.97
N GLY A 153 -30.19 20.70 12.27
CA GLY A 153 -31.29 19.81 12.66
C GLY A 153 -32.32 19.40 11.61
N LYS A 154 -31.90 18.90 10.45
CA LYS A 154 -32.67 17.84 9.76
C LYS A 154 -31.73 16.82 9.14
N VAL A 155 -31.86 15.58 9.58
CA VAL A 155 -31.27 14.42 8.93
C VAL A 155 -31.91 14.33 7.53
N PRO A 156 -31.11 14.22 6.45
CA PRO A 156 -31.65 13.97 5.12
C PRO A 156 -32.52 12.70 5.13
N GLY A 157 -33.73 12.75 4.54
CA GLY A 157 -34.72 11.66 4.68
C GLY A 157 -34.24 10.26 4.25
N HIS A 158 -33.27 10.17 3.33
CA HIS A 158 -32.65 8.90 2.95
C HIS A 158 -31.72 8.30 4.02
N LEU A 159 -31.30 9.09 5.01
CA LEU A 159 -30.52 8.66 6.16
C LEU A 159 -31.41 8.34 7.37
N GLU A 160 -32.65 8.86 7.43
CA GLU A 160 -33.63 8.47 8.44
C GLU A 160 -34.03 7.00 8.29
N GLU A 161 -34.24 6.55 7.05
CA GLU A 161 -34.55 5.15 6.72
C GLU A 161 -33.43 4.19 7.16
N LEU A 162 -32.17 4.57 6.93
CA LEU A 162 -31.00 3.79 7.36
C LEU A 162 -30.82 3.78 8.88
N LEU A 163 -31.16 4.88 9.55
CA LEU A 163 -31.16 4.97 11.01
C LEU A 163 -32.23 4.05 11.62
N GLU A 164 -33.43 4.01 11.03
CA GLU A 164 -34.55 3.20 11.52
C GLU A 164 -34.28 1.69 11.31
N ILE A 165 -33.66 1.32 10.19
CA ILE A 165 -33.25 -0.05 9.89
C ILE A 165 -32.14 -0.51 10.85
N SER A 166 -31.14 0.33 11.10
CA SER A 166 -30.03 0.00 12.02
C SER A 166 -30.48 -0.08 13.48
N SER A 167 -31.40 0.79 13.91
CA SER A 167 -31.99 0.78 15.26
C SER A 167 -32.80 -0.49 15.55
N LYS A 168 -33.50 -1.03 14.55
CA LYS A 168 -34.25 -2.29 14.68
C LYS A 168 -33.36 -3.52 14.82
N HIS A 169 -32.13 -3.48 14.30
CA HIS A 169 -31.19 -4.61 14.37
C HIS A 169 -30.37 -4.63 15.67
N LEU A 170 -30.25 -3.50 16.36
CA LEU A 170 -29.53 -3.39 17.64
C LEU A 170 -30.33 -3.90 18.85
N ASN A 171 -31.67 -3.83 18.82
CA ASN A 171 -32.51 -4.26 19.95
C ASN A 171 -32.76 -5.78 20.05
N ASN A 172 -32.28 -6.58 19.09
CA ASN A 172 -32.52 -8.02 19.05
C ASN A 172 -31.34 -8.86 19.58
N GLU A 173 -30.23 -8.26 19.98
CA GLU A 173 -29.09 -8.99 20.59
C GLU A 173 -29.03 -8.87 22.13
N GLU A 174 -30.00 -8.20 22.77
CA GLU A 174 -30.18 -8.26 24.22
C GLU A 174 -31.50 -8.94 24.60
N LYS A 175 -31.53 -10.27 24.51
CA LYS A 175 -32.42 -11.14 25.31
C LYS A 175 -31.93 -12.56 25.42
#